data_AF-A0A3D3CJN3-F1
#
_entry.id   AF-A0A3D3CJN3-F1
#
_cell.length_a   1.000
_cell.length_b   1.000
_cell.length_c   1.000
_cell.angle_alpha   90.00
_cell.angle_beta   90.00
_cell.angle_gamma   90.00
#
_symmetry.space_group_name_H-M   'P 1'
#
loop_
_entity.id
_entity.type
_entity.pdbx_description
1 polymer ?
#
loop_
_entity_poly.entity_id
_entity_poly.type
_entity_poly.pdbx_seq_one_letter_code
_entity_poly.pdbx_strand_id
1 'polypeptide(L)'
;GKVQPNWAMTGYITGIIAFARYSVGKKVKGKGRKGLAAIAVLLAMVVTVISHYPSIIKLPVKLDPSSRLRGWKELGVEVGRIHDSISEKGETFIFSDRYQVSSELAFYVKGHPGTYSVNLGRRMNQYDLWPDMTGDALKIRRNKGSETVINGIFVTIGDVSMPAELAGTFERFERKLFRVYEKERPLREYSIFICYNFKELKIAKPETY
;
A
#
# COMPACT_ATOMS: atom_id res chain seq x y z
N GLY A 1 -11.09 -8.57 15.08
CA GLY A 1 -10.68 -7.73 13.94
C GLY A 1 -10.01 -6.47 14.48
N LYS A 2 -8.95 -5.96 13.83
CA LYS A 2 -8.37 -4.67 14.21
C LYS A 2 -9.34 -3.57 13.76
N VAL A 3 -9.96 -2.87 14.71
CA VAL A 3 -10.79 -1.69 14.42
C VAL A 3 -9.87 -0.63 13.84
N GLN A 4 -10.18 -0.17 12.62
CA GLN A 4 -9.43 0.92 12.00
C GLN A 4 -9.85 2.23 12.73
N PRO A 5 -8.91 2.95 13.37
CA PRO A 5 -9.22 4.13 14.16
C PRO A 5 -9.71 5.32 13.32
N ASN A 6 -9.63 5.22 11.98
CA ASN A 6 -10.13 6.23 11.06
C ASN A 6 -11.63 6.50 11.23
N TRP A 7 -12.43 5.52 11.67
CA TRP A 7 -13.87 5.71 11.89
C TRP A 7 -14.20 6.60 13.09
N ALA A 8 -13.32 6.71 14.09
CA ALA A 8 -13.50 7.63 15.21
C ALA A 8 -13.29 9.11 14.83
N MET A 9 -12.69 9.36 13.66
CA MET A 9 -12.31 10.71 13.22
C MET A 9 -13.50 11.67 13.10
N THR A 10 -14.65 11.18 12.65
CA THR A 10 -15.88 11.98 12.54
C THR A 10 -16.38 12.44 13.91
N GLY A 11 -16.23 11.59 14.94
CA GLY A 11 -16.55 11.94 16.33
C GLY A 11 -15.60 12.98 16.94
N TYR A 12 -14.33 13.01 16.52
CA TYR A 12 -13.39 14.03 16.99
C TYR A 12 -13.78 15.44 16.52
N ILE A 13 -14.27 15.59 15.28
CA ILE A 13 -14.69 16.89 14.75
C ILE A 13 -15.84 17.46 15.59
N THR A 14 -16.88 16.67 15.85
CA THR A 14 -18.02 17.09 16.68
C THR A 14 -17.61 17.34 18.13
N GLY A 15 -16.72 16.51 18.68
CA GLY A 15 -16.14 16.71 20.01
C GLY A 15 -15.36 18.02 20.15
N ILE A 16 -14.54 18.38 19.16
CA ILE A 16 -13.80 19.65 19.13
C ILE A 16 -14.77 20.84 19.09
N ILE A 17 -15.81 20.78 18.26
CA ILE A 17 -16.82 21.85 18.16
C ILE A 17 -17.58 22.01 19.48
N ALA A 18 -18.02 20.91 20.08
CA ALA A 18 -18.70 20.91 21.38
C ALA A 18 -17.81 21.49 22.48
N PHE A 19 -16.54 21.07 22.52
CA PHE A 19 -15.54 21.57 23.46
C PHE A 19 -15.27 23.07 23.27
N ALA A 20 -15.14 23.54 22.03
CA ALA A 20 -14.95 24.95 21.70
C ALA A 20 -16.15 25.78 22.18
N ARG A 21 -17.38 25.34 21.89
CA ARG A 21 -18.60 26.03 22.36
C ARG A 21 -18.72 26.05 23.88
N TYR A 22 -18.43 24.93 24.55
CA TYR A 22 -18.40 24.86 26.01
C TYR A 22 -17.36 25.83 26.61
N SER A 23 -16.19 25.92 25.98
CA SER A 23 -15.06 26.71 26.46
C SER A 23 -15.22 28.22 26.21
N VAL A 24 -15.87 28.60 25.10
CA VAL A 24 -16.12 30.02 24.73
C VAL A 24 -17.39 30.55 25.39
N GLY A 25 -18.43 29.72 25.56
CA GLY A 25 -19.72 30.13 26.15
C GLY A 25 -19.66 30.49 27.63
N LYS A 26 -18.65 29.98 28.36
CA LYS A 26 -18.30 30.48 29.69
C LYS A 26 -17.20 31.51 29.50
N LYS A 27 -17.44 32.80 29.82
CA LYS A 27 -16.35 33.81 29.91
C LYS A 27 -15.19 33.14 30.64
N VAL A 28 -14.05 32.96 29.97
CA VAL A 28 -12.88 32.23 30.49
C VAL A 28 -12.26 33.07 31.62
N LYS A 29 -12.94 33.12 32.76
CA LYS A 29 -12.57 33.87 33.96
C LYS A 29 -11.81 32.94 34.88
N GLY A 30 -10.53 32.76 34.57
CA GLY A 30 -9.61 32.00 35.40
C GLY A 30 -8.27 31.80 34.69
N LYS A 31 -7.19 32.35 35.25
CA LYS A 31 -5.82 32.24 34.68
C LYS A 31 -5.44 30.77 34.40
N GLY A 32 -5.88 29.83 35.25
CA GLY A 32 -5.64 28.39 35.08
C GLY A 32 -6.29 27.74 33.84
N ARG A 33 -7.51 28.14 33.46
CA ARG A 33 -8.17 27.61 32.24
C ARG A 33 -7.52 28.11 30.96
N LYS A 34 -7.05 29.36 30.93
CA LYS A 34 -6.27 29.89 29.80
C LYS A 34 -4.92 29.17 29.67
N GLY A 35 -4.25 28.89 30.79
CA GLY A 35 -3.02 28.10 30.83
C GLY A 35 -3.22 26.69 30.27
N LEU A 36 -4.28 25.99 30.72
CA LEU A 36 -4.59 24.64 30.24
C LEU A 36 -4.90 24.62 28.72
N ALA A 37 -5.68 25.58 28.22
CA ALA A 37 -5.95 25.70 26.79
C ALA A 37 -4.68 25.97 25.98
N ALA A 38 -3.80 26.86 26.46
CA ALA A 38 -2.51 27.13 25.84
C ALA A 38 -1.61 25.89 25.81
N ILE A 39 -1.55 25.12 26.91
CA ILE A 39 -0.82 23.86 26.97
C ILE A 39 -1.39 22.84 25.98
N ALA A 40 -2.72 22.73 25.88
CA ALA A 40 -3.35 21.81 24.93
C ALA A 40 -3.03 22.17 23.47
N VAL A 41 -3.10 23.46 23.13
CA VAL A 41 -2.72 23.95 21.79
C VAL A 41 -1.23 23.74 21.52
N LEU A 42 -0.37 24.01 22.49
CA LEU A 42 1.07 23.78 22.37
C LEU A 42 1.39 22.30 22.20
N LEU A 43 0.74 21.42 22.98
CA LEU A 43 0.87 19.98 22.84
C LEU A 43 0.40 19.51 21.46
N ALA A 44 -0.75 19.99 20.99
CA ALA A 44 -1.25 19.68 19.65
C ALA A 44 -0.25 20.10 18.57
N MET A 45 0.28 21.34 18.64
CA MET A 45 1.32 21.81 17.72
C MET A 45 2.58 20.94 17.77
N VAL A 46 3.07 20.60 18.97
CA VAL A 46 4.25 19.74 19.14
C VAL A 46 4.01 18.37 18.51
N VAL A 47 2.87 17.75 18.78
CA VAL A 47 2.49 16.44 18.20
C VAL A 47 2.39 16.54 16.68
N THR A 48 1.79 17.61 16.15
CA THR A 48 1.69 17.83 14.69
C THR A 48 3.07 18.01 14.05
N VAL A 49 3.95 18.83 14.62
CA VAL A 49 5.30 19.06 14.09
C VAL A 49 6.11 17.76 14.10
N ILE A 50 6.09 17.01 15.21
CA ILE A 50 6.78 15.72 15.31
C ILE A 50 6.24 14.72 14.28
N SER A 51 4.91 14.67 14.09
CA SER A 51 4.27 13.75 13.16
C SER A 51 4.55 14.09 11.69
N HIS A 52 4.67 15.38 11.36
CA HIS A 52 4.92 15.83 9.99
C HIS A 52 6.42 15.80 9.63
N TYR A 53 7.30 15.97 10.62
CA TYR A 53 8.74 15.97 10.44
C TYR A 53 9.44 14.95 11.35
N PRO A 54 9.18 13.65 11.17
CA PRO A 54 9.85 12.59 11.95
C PRO A 54 11.37 12.57 11.70
N SER A 55 11.83 13.19 10.60
CA SER A 55 13.25 13.44 10.33
C SER A 55 13.92 14.35 11.36
N ILE A 56 13.19 15.24 12.04
CA ILE A 56 13.73 16.12 13.11
C ILE A 56 14.20 15.27 14.30
N ILE A 57 13.44 14.23 14.64
CA ILE A 57 13.74 13.34 15.77
C ILE A 57 14.59 12.12 15.37
N LYS A 58 14.99 12.03 14.08
CA LYS A 58 15.88 10.99 13.52
C LYS A 58 15.57 9.57 14.01
N LEU A 59 14.29 9.24 14.15
CA LEU A 59 13.86 7.94 14.68
C LEU A 59 14.43 6.78 13.85
N PRO A 60 14.77 5.64 14.48
CA PRO A 60 14.98 4.39 13.76
C PRO A 60 13.75 4.06 12.90
N VAL A 61 13.95 3.52 11.70
CA VAL A 61 12.87 3.21 10.74
C VAL A 61 11.75 2.37 11.38
N LYS A 62 12.11 1.43 12.26
CA LYS A 62 11.16 0.58 13.01
C LYS A 62 10.23 1.36 13.94
N LEU A 63 10.67 2.51 14.45
CA LEU A 63 9.92 3.37 15.36
C LEU A 63 9.25 4.55 14.65
N ASP A 64 9.56 4.77 13.38
CA ASP A 64 9.00 5.86 12.59
C ASP A 64 7.69 5.42 11.90
N PRO A 65 6.51 5.92 12.35
CA PRO A 65 5.23 5.55 11.75
C PRO A 65 5.04 6.10 10.32
N SER A 66 5.87 7.07 9.89
CA SER A 66 5.85 7.61 8.52
C SER A 66 6.68 6.76 7.55
N SER A 67 7.52 5.84 8.03
CA SER A 67 8.30 4.94 7.18
C SER A 67 7.44 4.15 6.20
N ARG A 68 6.18 3.88 6.58
CA ARG A 68 5.20 3.21 5.71
C ARG A 68 4.68 4.03 4.54
N LEU A 69 4.92 5.33 4.52
CA LEU A 69 4.44 6.28 3.51
C LEU A 69 5.52 6.66 2.50
N ARG A 70 6.75 6.13 2.65
CA ARG A 70 7.93 6.53 1.87
C ARG A 70 8.47 5.35 1.07
N GLY A 71 9.28 5.64 0.06
CA GLY A 71 9.97 4.62 -0.74
C GLY A 71 9.17 4.02 -1.91
N TRP A 72 7.93 4.49 -2.10
CA TRP A 72 7.02 3.93 -3.11
C TRP A 72 7.38 4.37 -4.54
N LYS A 73 7.93 5.58 -4.70
CA LYS A 73 8.39 6.08 -6.00
C LYS A 73 9.54 5.24 -6.54
N GLU A 74 10.51 4.92 -5.69
CA GLU A 74 11.67 4.09 -6.03
C GLU A 74 11.23 2.68 -6.42
N LEU A 75 10.29 2.10 -5.67
CA LEU A 75 9.68 0.82 -6.04
C LEU A 75 8.96 0.89 -7.39
N GLY A 76 8.15 1.92 -7.63
CA GLY A 76 7.42 2.10 -8.87
C GLY A 76 8.32 2.29 -10.09
N VAL A 77 9.43 3.03 -9.94
CA VAL A 77 10.46 3.18 -10.99
C VAL A 77 11.11 1.84 -11.31
N GLU A 78 11.50 1.08 -10.29
CA GLU A 78 12.15 -0.21 -10.48
C GLU A 78 11.22 -1.24 -11.13
N VAL A 79 9.98 -1.33 -10.65
CA VAL A 79 8.95 -2.20 -11.23
C VAL A 79 8.59 -1.75 -12.65
N GLY A 80 8.50 -0.45 -12.91
CA GLY A 80 8.28 0.09 -14.25
C GLY A 80 9.40 -0.29 -15.22
N ARG A 81 10.66 -0.20 -14.79
CA ARG A 81 11.81 -0.65 -15.60
C ARG A 81 11.73 -2.15 -15.94
N ILE A 82 11.27 -2.99 -15.00
CA ILE A 82 11.07 -4.42 -15.24
C ILE A 82 9.90 -4.64 -16.19
N HIS A 83 8.77 -3.96 -15.97
CA HIS A 83 7.59 -4.00 -16.82
C HIS A 83 7.94 -3.65 -18.27
N ASP A 84 8.65 -2.55 -18.50
CA ASP A 84 9.04 -2.12 -19.84
C ASP A 84 9.96 -3.16 -20.52
N SER A 85 10.82 -3.85 -19.75
CA SER A 85 11.71 -4.87 -20.30
C SER A 85 11.04 -6.20 -20.73
N ILE A 86 9.83 -6.49 -20.23
CA ILE A 86 9.12 -7.74 -20.54
C ILE A 86 7.81 -7.53 -21.31
N SER A 87 7.29 -6.30 -21.34
CA SER A 87 6.04 -5.94 -22.03
C SER A 87 6.16 -5.95 -23.55
N GLU A 88 7.36 -5.87 -24.11
CA GLU A 88 7.58 -6.06 -25.56
C GLU A 88 7.18 -7.47 -26.04
N LYS A 89 7.17 -8.46 -25.14
CA LYS A 89 6.92 -9.87 -25.45
C LYS A 89 5.48 -10.33 -25.17
N GLY A 90 4.60 -9.42 -24.76
CA GLY A 90 3.21 -9.72 -24.43
C GLY A 90 2.63 -8.82 -23.34
N GLU A 91 1.37 -9.05 -23.00
CA GLU A 91 0.72 -8.33 -21.90
C GLU A 91 1.42 -8.62 -20.58
N THR A 92 1.55 -7.63 -19.71
CA THR A 92 2.23 -7.80 -18.43
C THR A 92 1.37 -7.28 -17.30
N PHE A 93 1.00 -8.17 -16.39
CA PHE A 93 0.25 -7.81 -15.19
C PHE A 93 1.18 -7.45 -14.05
N ILE A 94 0.78 -6.49 -13.22
CA ILE A 94 1.47 -6.17 -11.98
C ILE A 94 0.54 -6.56 -10.83
N PHE A 95 1.06 -7.22 -9.80
CA PHE A 95 0.21 -7.64 -8.69
C PHE A 95 0.97 -7.85 -7.38
N SER A 96 0.22 -7.83 -6.28
CA SER A 96 0.75 -8.06 -4.93
C SER A 96 -0.27 -8.77 -4.04
N ASP A 97 0.20 -9.43 -2.98
CA ASP A 97 -0.64 -10.01 -1.93
C ASP A 97 -1.19 -8.95 -0.96
N ARG A 98 -0.71 -7.71 -1.08
CA ARG A 98 -1.05 -6.60 -0.18
C ARG A 98 -1.75 -5.48 -0.91
N TYR A 99 -2.87 -5.01 -0.33
CA TYR A 99 -3.62 -3.84 -0.81
C TYR A 99 -2.69 -2.64 -1.02
N GLN A 100 -1.95 -2.26 0.02
CA GLN A 100 -1.11 -1.06 -0.02
C GLN A 100 -0.07 -1.15 -1.15
N VAL A 101 0.62 -2.28 -1.29
CA VAL A 101 1.62 -2.43 -2.36
C VAL A 101 0.96 -2.35 -3.73
N SER A 102 -0.20 -3.00 -3.91
CA SER A 102 -0.96 -2.96 -5.17
C SER A 102 -1.36 -1.52 -5.54
N SER A 103 -1.92 -0.76 -4.59
CA SER A 103 -2.34 0.63 -4.81
C SER A 103 -1.16 1.55 -5.14
N GLU A 104 -0.03 1.39 -4.44
CA GLU A 104 1.16 2.21 -4.67
C GLU A 104 1.82 1.88 -6.01
N LEU A 105 1.81 0.62 -6.44
CA LEU A 105 2.30 0.24 -7.78
C LEU A 105 1.41 0.80 -8.89
N ALA A 106 0.08 0.71 -8.72
CA ALA A 106 -0.86 1.29 -9.68
C ALA A 106 -0.64 2.81 -9.85
N PHE A 107 -0.21 3.50 -8.79
CA PHE A 107 0.04 4.94 -8.78
C PHE A 107 1.44 5.31 -9.30
N TYR A 108 2.50 4.63 -8.86
CA TYR A 108 3.89 5.04 -9.15
C TYR A 108 4.51 4.38 -10.38
N VAL A 109 3.94 3.28 -10.90
CA VAL A 109 4.44 2.68 -12.14
C VAL A 109 3.98 3.54 -13.32
N LYS A 110 4.96 3.96 -14.14
CA LYS A 110 4.71 4.81 -15.31
C LYS A 110 3.68 4.14 -16.25
N GLY A 111 2.72 4.92 -16.73
CA GLY A 111 1.66 4.42 -17.61
C GLY A 111 0.45 3.84 -16.87
N HIS A 112 0.48 3.77 -15.54
CA HIS A 112 -0.62 3.27 -14.69
C HIS A 112 -1.18 1.92 -15.17
N PRO A 113 -0.32 0.89 -15.32
CA PRO A 113 -0.76 -0.40 -15.83
C PRO A 113 -1.77 -1.07 -14.89
N GLY A 114 -2.58 -1.96 -15.47
CA GLY A 114 -3.53 -2.79 -14.73
C GLY A 114 -2.82 -3.54 -13.60
N THR A 115 -3.19 -3.21 -12.36
CA THR A 115 -2.57 -3.75 -11.16
C THR A 115 -3.60 -4.50 -10.33
N TYR A 116 -3.23 -5.66 -9.78
CA TYR A 116 -4.15 -6.53 -9.03
C TYR A 116 -3.66 -6.79 -7.59
N SER A 117 -4.60 -7.01 -6.67
CA SER A 117 -4.28 -7.48 -5.33
C SER A 117 -4.77 -8.91 -5.14
N VAL A 118 -3.88 -9.89 -5.25
CA VAL A 118 -4.23 -11.30 -5.06
C VAL A 118 -4.48 -11.58 -3.58
N ASN A 119 -5.50 -12.39 -3.29
CA ASN A 119 -5.83 -12.75 -1.92
C ASN A 119 -5.18 -14.08 -1.53
N LEU A 120 -4.13 -14.04 -0.72
CA LEU A 120 -3.45 -15.23 -0.19
C LEU A 120 -3.87 -15.54 1.27
N GLY A 121 -5.14 -15.34 1.61
CA GLY A 121 -5.68 -15.52 2.97
C GLY A 121 -5.86 -14.22 3.76
N ARG A 122 -5.88 -13.06 3.09
CA ARG A 122 -6.21 -11.77 3.69
C ARG A 122 -7.72 -11.53 3.74
N ARG A 123 -8.14 -10.58 4.57
CA ARG A 123 -9.51 -10.05 4.51
C ARG A 123 -9.80 -9.39 3.17
N MET A 124 -11.09 -9.34 2.83
CA MET A 124 -11.54 -8.68 1.62
C MET A 124 -11.15 -7.19 1.59
N ASN A 125 -10.79 -6.69 0.41
CA ASN A 125 -10.50 -5.29 0.13
C ASN A 125 -11.18 -4.86 -1.18
N GLN A 126 -10.94 -3.61 -1.61
CA GLN A 126 -11.57 -3.04 -2.80
C GLN A 126 -11.21 -3.76 -4.11
N TYR A 127 -10.01 -4.33 -4.23
CA TYR A 127 -9.60 -5.08 -5.43
C TYR A 127 -10.38 -6.37 -5.61
N ASP A 128 -10.91 -6.95 -4.53
CA ASP A 128 -11.72 -8.17 -4.61
C ASP A 128 -13.13 -7.89 -5.18
N LEU A 129 -13.51 -6.61 -5.31
CA LEU A 129 -14.76 -6.18 -5.93
C LEU A 129 -14.62 -5.93 -7.45
N TRP A 130 -13.38 -5.83 -7.94
CA TRP A 130 -13.08 -5.64 -9.36
C TRP A 130 -12.83 -6.98 -10.06
N PRO A 131 -12.83 -7.01 -11.42
CA PRO A 131 -12.39 -8.19 -12.14
C PRO A 131 -11.01 -8.65 -11.67
N ASP A 132 -10.89 -9.95 -11.40
CA ASP A 132 -9.63 -10.54 -10.99
C ASP A 132 -8.70 -10.77 -12.18
N MET A 133 -7.44 -11.06 -11.87
CA MET A 133 -6.38 -11.26 -12.84
C MET A 133 -6.70 -12.42 -13.81
N THR A 134 -7.37 -13.47 -13.34
CA THR A 134 -7.79 -14.61 -14.17
C THR A 134 -8.88 -14.19 -15.16
N GLY A 135 -9.90 -13.47 -14.69
CA GLY A 135 -10.98 -12.96 -15.52
C GLY A 135 -10.48 -12.04 -16.62
N ASP A 136 -9.54 -11.14 -16.31
CA ASP A 136 -8.98 -10.24 -17.31
C ASP A 136 -8.01 -10.95 -18.28
N ALA A 137 -7.24 -11.95 -17.82
CA ALA A 137 -6.46 -12.82 -18.71
C ALA A 137 -7.36 -13.54 -19.73
N LEU A 138 -8.50 -14.07 -19.30
CA LEU A 138 -9.46 -14.74 -20.17
C LEU A 138 -10.08 -13.78 -21.19
N LYS A 139 -10.38 -12.53 -20.80
CA LYS A 139 -10.86 -11.50 -21.74
C LYS A 139 -9.80 -11.17 -22.79
N ILE A 140 -8.54 -10.97 -22.37
CA ILE A 140 -7.43 -10.68 -23.28
C ILE A 140 -7.26 -11.82 -24.30
N ARG A 141 -7.19 -13.07 -23.83
CA ARG A 141 -7.05 -14.26 -24.70
C ARG A 141 -8.21 -14.43 -25.67
N ARG A 142 -9.44 -14.14 -25.24
CA ARG A 142 -10.61 -14.17 -26.12
C ARG A 142 -10.53 -13.10 -27.22
N ASN A 143 -9.99 -11.93 -26.91
CA ASN A 143 -9.94 -10.80 -27.86
C ASN A 143 -8.72 -10.84 -28.79
N LYS A 144 -7.56 -11.28 -28.28
CA LYS A 144 -6.27 -11.27 -28.99
C LYS A 144 -5.81 -12.66 -29.47
N GLY A 145 -6.49 -13.72 -29.07
CA GLY A 145 -6.17 -15.12 -29.38
C GLY A 145 -5.71 -15.91 -28.15
N SER A 146 -6.04 -17.20 -28.11
CA SER A 146 -5.77 -18.08 -26.96
C SER A 146 -4.28 -18.21 -26.62
N GLU A 147 -3.41 -18.03 -27.62
CA GLU A 147 -1.96 -18.09 -27.49
C GLU A 147 -1.32 -16.78 -27.00
N THR A 148 -2.12 -15.76 -26.69
CA THR A 148 -1.60 -14.49 -26.18
C THR A 148 -0.79 -14.73 -24.91
N VAL A 149 0.49 -14.37 -24.96
CA VAL A 149 1.42 -14.41 -23.84
C VAL A 149 1.04 -13.33 -22.85
N ILE A 150 0.87 -13.74 -21.59
CA ILE A 150 0.60 -12.86 -20.46
C ILE A 150 1.67 -13.13 -19.41
N ASN A 151 2.52 -12.14 -19.13
CA ASN A 151 3.53 -12.18 -18.09
C ASN A 151 2.99 -11.51 -16.82
N GLY A 152 3.74 -11.65 -15.73
CA GLY A 152 3.37 -11.10 -14.43
C GLY A 152 4.57 -10.56 -13.67
N ILE A 153 4.35 -9.50 -12.90
CA ILE A 153 5.31 -8.99 -11.92
C ILE A 153 4.63 -9.04 -10.57
N PHE A 154 5.03 -10.01 -9.76
CA PHE A 154 4.56 -10.15 -8.39
C PHE A 154 5.50 -9.42 -7.44
N VAL A 155 4.96 -8.55 -6.59
CA VAL A 155 5.74 -7.79 -5.61
C VAL A 155 5.21 -8.05 -4.22
N THR A 156 6.10 -8.38 -3.28
CA THR A 156 5.75 -8.52 -1.87
C THR A 156 6.84 -7.95 -0.96
N ILE A 157 6.49 -7.66 0.29
CA ILE A 157 7.39 -7.01 1.25
C ILE A 157 8.27 -8.06 1.94
N GLY A 158 9.57 -7.78 2.01
CA GLY A 158 10.58 -8.60 2.67
C GLY A 158 11.33 -9.53 1.73
N ASP A 159 12.40 -10.13 2.25
CA ASP A 159 13.16 -11.21 1.61
C ASP A 159 12.41 -12.53 1.80
N VAL A 160 11.42 -12.77 0.94
CA VAL A 160 10.60 -13.99 0.96
C VAL A 160 10.70 -14.75 -0.36
N SER A 161 10.47 -16.07 -0.31
CA SER A 161 10.32 -16.94 -1.48
C SER A 161 8.95 -16.79 -2.12
N MET A 162 8.79 -17.34 -3.34
CA MET A 162 7.52 -17.33 -4.06
C MET A 162 6.44 -18.07 -3.23
N PRO A 163 5.26 -17.47 -2.99
CA PRO A 163 4.16 -18.16 -2.32
C PRO A 163 3.76 -19.43 -3.06
N ALA A 164 3.46 -20.50 -2.32
CA ALA A 164 3.17 -21.82 -2.89
C ALA A 164 1.93 -21.78 -3.81
N GLU A 165 0.95 -20.97 -3.44
CA GLU A 165 -0.28 -20.72 -4.19
C GLU A 165 -0.02 -20.09 -5.56
N LEU A 166 1.07 -19.32 -5.69
CA LEU A 166 1.43 -18.64 -6.93
C LEU A 166 2.45 -19.42 -7.78
N ALA A 167 3.26 -20.27 -7.17
CA ALA A 167 4.36 -20.97 -7.86
C ALA A 167 3.88 -21.80 -9.07
N GLY A 168 2.69 -22.42 -8.99
CA GLY A 168 2.11 -23.22 -10.08
C GLY A 168 1.34 -22.44 -11.14
N THR A 169 1.16 -21.13 -10.96
CA THR A 169 0.27 -20.31 -11.80
C THR A 169 0.98 -19.72 -13.01
N PHE A 170 2.31 -19.82 -13.04
CA PHE A 170 3.18 -19.40 -14.13
C PHE A 170 4.05 -20.56 -14.58
N GLU A 171 4.57 -20.49 -15.80
CA GLU A 171 5.48 -21.53 -16.33
C GLU A 171 6.83 -21.50 -15.63
N ARG A 172 7.36 -20.31 -15.40
CA ARG A 172 8.60 -20.06 -14.68
C ARG A 172 8.58 -18.69 -14.05
N PHE A 173 9.43 -18.47 -13.07
CA PHE A 173 9.64 -17.17 -12.45
C PHE A 173 11.11 -16.94 -12.09
N GLU A 174 11.49 -15.68 -12.06
CA GLU A 174 12.80 -15.23 -11.59
C GLU A 174 12.60 -14.30 -10.40
N ARG A 175 13.45 -14.42 -9.39
CA ARG A 175 13.36 -13.58 -8.18
C ARG A 175 14.44 -12.50 -8.21
N LYS A 176 14.04 -11.27 -7.92
CA LYS A 176 14.93 -10.14 -7.67
C LYS A 176 14.63 -9.52 -6.31
N LEU A 177 15.62 -9.47 -5.43
CA LEU A 177 15.53 -8.70 -4.19
C LEU A 177 15.81 -7.23 -4.50
N PHE A 178 14.91 -6.35 -4.08
CA PHE A 178 15.04 -4.91 -4.23
C PHE A 178 14.99 -4.23 -2.87
N ARG A 179 15.98 -3.39 -2.59
CA ARG A 179 16.09 -2.65 -1.33
C ARG A 179 15.88 -1.17 -1.61
N VAL A 180 14.88 -0.60 -0.94
CA VAL A 180 14.65 0.84 -0.94
C VAL A 180 15.43 1.44 0.21
N TYR A 181 16.23 2.45 -0.11
CA TYR A 181 17.01 3.21 0.86
C TYR A 181 16.41 4.60 1.01
N GLU A 182 16.46 5.11 2.23
CA GLU A 182 16.27 6.53 2.49
C GLU A 182 17.61 7.12 2.92
N LYS A 183 18.17 7.99 2.08
CA LYS A 183 19.54 8.46 2.19
C LYS A 183 20.49 7.24 2.21
N GLU A 184 21.03 6.89 3.36
CA GLU A 184 21.95 5.76 3.54
C GLU A 184 21.36 4.64 4.40
N ARG A 185 20.11 4.78 4.86
CA ARG A 185 19.47 3.80 5.75
C ARG A 185 18.52 2.90 4.95
N PRO A 186 18.56 1.57 5.13
CA PRO A 186 17.59 0.69 4.50
C PRO A 186 16.20 0.99 5.07
N LEU A 187 15.27 1.35 4.19
CA LEU A 187 13.89 1.65 4.54
C LEU A 187 13.05 0.37 4.51
N ARG A 188 13.12 -0.37 3.39
CA ARG A 188 12.36 -1.59 3.19
C ARG A 188 12.97 -2.46 2.10
N GLU A 189 12.73 -3.76 2.19
CA GLU A 189 13.08 -4.72 1.16
C GLU A 189 11.81 -5.27 0.51
N TYR A 190 11.91 -5.60 -0.77
CA TYR A 190 10.86 -6.20 -1.57
C TYR A 190 11.42 -7.39 -2.33
N SER A 191 10.70 -8.51 -2.31
CA SER A 191 10.88 -9.58 -3.28
C SER A 191 10.02 -9.24 -4.51
N ILE A 192 10.67 -9.04 -5.65
CA ILE A 192 10.04 -8.87 -6.96
C ILE A 192 10.22 -10.17 -7.73
N PHE A 193 9.13 -10.78 -8.17
CA PHE A 193 9.15 -11.97 -9.00
C PHE A 193 8.68 -11.62 -10.41
N ILE A 194 9.53 -11.95 -11.38
CA ILE A 194 9.27 -11.80 -12.80
C ILE A 194 8.74 -13.14 -13.27
N CYS A 195 7.43 -13.20 -13.52
CA CYS A 195 6.71 -14.43 -13.80
C CYS A 195 6.33 -14.49 -15.29
N TYR A 196 6.52 -15.64 -15.92
CA TYR A 196 6.33 -15.80 -17.36
C TYR A 196 5.20 -16.77 -17.66
N ASN A 197 4.44 -16.48 -18.71
CA ASN A 197 3.35 -17.32 -19.22
C ASN A 197 2.34 -17.71 -18.13
N PHE A 198 1.55 -16.74 -17.70
CA PHE A 198 0.44 -16.91 -16.77
C PHE A 198 -0.52 -17.99 -17.29
N LYS A 199 -0.90 -18.96 -16.45
CA LYS A 199 -1.82 -20.05 -16.83
C LYS A 199 -3.23 -19.71 -16.36
N GLU A 200 -3.44 -19.89 -15.06
CA GLU A 200 -4.67 -19.63 -14.34
C GLU A 200 -4.31 -19.44 -12.86
N LEU A 201 -5.04 -18.57 -12.17
CA LEU A 201 -4.95 -18.41 -10.72
C LEU A 201 -6.31 -18.71 -10.10
N LYS A 202 -6.38 -19.79 -9.31
CA LYS A 202 -7.57 -20.19 -8.56
C LYS A 202 -7.49 -19.63 -7.14
N ILE A 203 -7.98 -18.41 -6.96
CA ILE A 203 -8.05 -17.81 -5.62
C ILE A 203 -9.38 -18.16 -4.97
N ALA A 204 -9.34 -18.58 -3.70
CA ALA A 204 -10.55 -18.67 -2.87
C ALA A 204 -11.14 -17.27 -2.65
N LYS A 205 -12.44 -17.10 -2.90
CA LYS A 205 -13.12 -15.84 -2.57
C LYS A 205 -13.06 -15.64 -1.05
N PRO A 206 -12.70 -14.45 -0.55
CA PRO A 206 -12.61 -14.21 0.88
C PRO A 206 -13.96 -14.42 1.57
N GLU A 207 -13.98 -15.25 2.60
CA GLU A 207 -15.20 -15.58 3.35
C GLU A 207 -15.59 -14.49 4.38
N THR A 208 -14.65 -13.58 4.69
CA THR A 208 -14.84 -12.60 5.77
C THR A 208 -14.47 -11.16 5.37
N TYR A 209 -15.35 -10.25 5.75
CA TYR A 209 -15.21 -8.79 5.68
C TYR A 209 -14.34 -8.26 6.85
#